data_AF-A0A3Q3KBV8-F1
#
_entry.id   AF-A0A3Q3KBV8-F1
#
_cell.length_a   1.000
_cell.length_b   1.000
_cell.length_c   1.000
_cell.angle_alpha   90.00
_cell.angle_beta   90.00
_cell.angle_gamma   90.00
#
_symmetry.space_group_name_H-M   'P 1'
#
loop_
_entity.id
_entity.type
_entity.pdbx_description
1 polymer ?
#
loop_
_entity_poly.entity_id
_entity_poly.type
_entity_poly.pdbx_seq_one_letter_code
_entity_poly.pdbx_strand_id
1 'polypeptide(L)'
;MPLVKRNIEPRHLCRGELPEGIGSELECVMNNTLSAIIRQLSSLSKHAEDIFGELFNEANIFYLRASSLQDRIDRLAVKVTQLDSTVEEVSLQDINMRKAFKSSTTQDQQVVSKSSVPNPVKEMYNLGDKPPPLSILSPYRDDHKEALKFYTDPSYFFDLWKEKMLQDTEDKRKEKRKQKVVQDRKSNQNKSTKQEEQRRCVDGTLQREVKKVRKARNRRQEWNMLALDKELRPDHRHTIHRDRGASSESSVSPENR
;
A
#
# COMPACT_ATOMS: atom_id res chain seq x y z
N MET A 1 -18.62 -4.06 4.34
CA MET A 1 -20.06 -3.92 4.04
C MET A 1 -20.23 -3.53 2.60
N PRO A 2 -20.93 -4.30 1.76
CA PRO A 2 -21.37 -3.79 0.46
C PRO A 2 -22.46 -2.74 0.71
N LEU A 3 -22.16 -1.47 0.42
CA LEU A 3 -23.19 -0.43 0.38
C LEU A 3 -24.10 -0.74 -0.81
N VAL A 4 -25.41 -0.89 -0.56
CA VAL A 4 -26.39 -0.99 -1.64
C VAL A 4 -26.37 0.35 -2.37
N LYS A 5 -25.73 0.39 -3.55
CA LYS A 5 -25.47 1.64 -4.27
C LYS A 5 -26.74 2.30 -4.79
N ARG A 6 -27.78 1.51 -5.13
CA ARG A 6 -28.96 1.99 -5.87
C ARG A 6 -30.21 1.33 -5.29
N ASN A 7 -31.02 2.12 -4.58
CA ASN A 7 -32.31 1.67 -4.04
C ASN A 7 -33.44 2.09 -4.98
N ILE A 8 -34.34 1.16 -5.30
CA ILE A 8 -35.54 1.46 -6.09
C ILE A 8 -36.61 2.01 -5.15
N GLU A 9 -37.18 3.16 -5.51
CA GLU A 9 -38.22 3.84 -4.74
C GLU A 9 -39.53 3.94 -5.54
N PRO A 10 -40.70 3.74 -4.92
CA PRO A 10 -40.94 3.36 -3.52
C PRO A 10 -40.66 1.87 -3.24
N ARG A 11 -40.19 1.50 -2.05
CA ARG A 11 -39.91 0.09 -1.70
C ARG A 11 -41.18 -0.73 -1.40
N HIS A 12 -42.23 -0.07 -0.90
CA HIS A 12 -43.51 -0.68 -0.56
C HIS A 12 -44.61 -0.12 -1.46
N LEU A 13 -45.41 -1.03 -2.03
CA LEU A 13 -46.44 -0.66 -3.01
C LEU A 13 -47.83 -0.47 -2.39
N CYS A 14 -48.17 -1.25 -1.35
CA CYS A 14 -49.52 -1.35 -0.81
C CYS A 14 -49.62 -1.07 0.70
N ARG A 15 -48.66 -0.36 1.30
CA ARG A 15 -48.59 -0.16 2.78
C ARG A 15 -49.09 1.21 3.26
N GLY A 16 -49.83 1.95 2.43
CA GLY A 16 -50.36 3.28 2.78
C GLY A 16 -51.72 3.20 3.47
N GLU A 17 -52.00 4.13 4.37
CA GLU A 17 -53.33 4.35 4.92
C GLU A 17 -54.28 4.84 3.82
N LEU A 18 -55.53 4.39 3.87
CA LEU A 18 -56.57 4.82 2.94
C LEU A 18 -57.30 6.04 3.51
N PRO A 19 -57.59 7.06 2.68
CA PRO A 19 -58.43 8.18 3.08
C PRO A 19 -59.81 7.73 3.59
N GLU A 20 -60.32 8.38 4.64
CA GLU A 20 -61.65 8.12 5.17
C GLU A 20 -62.75 8.53 4.17
N GLY A 21 -63.83 7.74 4.09
CA GLY A 21 -64.99 8.03 3.23
C GLY A 21 -64.86 7.61 1.76
N ILE A 22 -63.90 6.74 1.43
CA ILE A 22 -63.76 6.18 0.07
C ILE A 22 -64.87 5.16 -0.23
N GLY A 23 -65.47 5.27 -1.42
CA GLY A 23 -66.52 4.34 -1.86
C GLY A 23 -66.02 2.92 -2.14
N SER A 24 -64.87 2.76 -2.81
CA SER A 24 -64.25 1.46 -3.12
C SER A 24 -62.79 1.45 -2.67
N GLU A 25 -62.53 0.88 -1.49
CA GLU A 25 -61.19 0.75 -0.93
C GLU A 25 -60.26 -0.07 -1.84
N LEU A 26 -60.78 -1.14 -2.46
CA LEU A 26 -60.01 -2.01 -3.35
C LEU A 26 -59.54 -1.26 -4.59
N GLU A 27 -60.41 -0.46 -5.22
CA GLU A 27 -60.03 0.35 -6.38
C GLU A 27 -58.97 1.39 -6.01
N CYS A 28 -59.09 2.01 -4.84
CA CYS A 28 -58.09 2.95 -4.33
C CYS A 28 -56.74 2.27 -4.10
N VAL A 29 -56.71 1.12 -3.44
CA VAL A 29 -55.48 0.34 -3.24
C VAL A 29 -54.86 -0.06 -4.58
N MET A 30 -55.66 -0.55 -5.54
CA MET A 30 -55.15 -0.92 -6.87
C MET A 30 -54.55 0.27 -7.60
N ASN A 31 -55.22 1.42 -7.61
CA ASN A 31 -54.71 2.63 -8.27
C ASN A 31 -53.43 3.16 -7.61
N ASN A 32 -53.37 3.17 -6.27
CA ASN A 32 -52.16 3.52 -5.51
C ASN A 32 -51.01 2.56 -5.81
N THR A 33 -51.31 1.26 -5.88
CA THR A 33 -50.32 0.22 -6.22
C THR A 33 -49.78 0.42 -7.63
N LEU A 34 -50.65 0.65 -8.62
CA LEU A 34 -50.23 0.92 -10.01
C LEU A 34 -49.39 2.20 -10.10
N SER A 35 -49.81 3.26 -9.42
CA SER A 35 -49.04 4.51 -9.35
C SER A 35 -47.66 4.31 -8.72
N ALA A 36 -47.59 3.51 -7.65
CA ALA A 36 -46.33 3.15 -7.00
C ALA A 36 -45.43 2.28 -7.90
N ILE A 37 -46.00 1.36 -8.68
CA ILE A 37 -45.25 0.57 -9.69
C ILE A 37 -44.68 1.48 -10.78
N ILE A 38 -45.46 2.45 -11.29
CA ILE A 38 -44.97 3.42 -12.28
C ILE A 38 -43.78 4.22 -11.72
N ARG A 39 -43.86 4.65 -10.45
CA ARG A 39 -42.74 5.33 -9.77
C ARG A 39 -41.52 4.42 -9.60
N GLN A 40 -41.71 3.14 -9.25
CA GLN A 40 -40.61 2.16 -9.19
C GLN A 40 -39.93 1.99 -10.56
N LEU A 41 -40.71 1.90 -11.64
CA LEU A 41 -40.16 1.79 -12.99
C LEU A 41 -39.39 3.04 -13.39
N SER A 42 -39.89 4.23 -13.04
CA SER A 42 -39.15 5.48 -13.24
C SER A 42 -37.82 5.52 -12.45
N SER A 43 -37.84 5.09 -11.18
CA SER A 43 -36.63 4.96 -10.35
C SER A 43 -35.64 3.97 -10.97
N LEU A 44 -36.12 2.82 -11.46
CA LEU A 44 -35.31 1.83 -12.16
C LEU A 44 -34.69 2.40 -13.45
N SER A 45 -35.45 3.15 -14.25
CA SER A 45 -34.94 3.80 -15.46
C SER A 45 -33.83 4.81 -15.13
N LYS A 46 -33.97 5.62 -14.08
CA LYS A 46 -32.91 6.53 -13.60
C LYS A 46 -31.63 5.75 -13.29
N HIS A 47 -31.74 4.63 -12.55
CA HIS A 47 -30.59 3.80 -12.20
C HIS A 47 -29.94 3.14 -13.40
N ALA A 48 -30.73 2.70 -14.39
CA ALA A 48 -30.22 2.14 -15.63
C ALA A 48 -29.46 3.18 -16.45
N GLU A 49 -30.01 4.39 -16.59
CA GLU A 49 -29.34 5.51 -17.25
C GLU A 49 -27.97 5.81 -16.61
N ASP A 50 -27.92 5.88 -15.28
CA ASP A 50 -26.68 6.16 -14.55
C ASP A 50 -25.62 5.07 -14.77
N ILE A 51 -26.02 3.78 -14.76
CA ILE A 51 -25.10 2.65 -15.05
C ILE A 51 -24.59 2.71 -16.49
N PHE A 52 -25.49 2.89 -17.46
CA PHE A 52 -25.08 2.95 -18.86
C PHE A 52 -24.26 4.20 -19.17
N GLY A 53 -24.53 5.31 -18.50
CA GLY A 53 -23.74 6.54 -18.58
C GLY A 53 -22.32 6.35 -18.05
N GLU A 54 -22.15 5.72 -16.88
CA GLU A 54 -20.83 5.36 -16.33
C GLU A 54 -20.03 4.48 -17.30
N LEU A 55 -20.66 3.41 -17.82
CA LEU A 55 -20.02 2.50 -18.77
C LEU A 55 -19.66 3.18 -20.10
N PHE A 56 -20.57 4.01 -20.62
CA PHE A 56 -20.35 4.76 -21.86
C PHE A 56 -19.16 5.71 -21.72
N ASN A 57 -19.07 6.45 -20.61
CA ASN A 57 -17.97 7.37 -20.37
C ASN A 57 -16.62 6.66 -20.32
N GLU A 58 -16.56 5.51 -19.62
CA GLU A 58 -15.33 4.72 -19.54
C GLU A 58 -14.94 4.10 -20.88
N ALA A 59 -15.91 3.58 -21.63
CA ALA A 59 -15.70 3.08 -22.99
C ALA A 59 -15.23 4.19 -23.95
N ASN A 60 -15.76 5.40 -23.82
CA ASN A 60 -15.36 6.54 -24.63
C ASN A 60 -13.92 6.99 -24.31
N ILE A 61 -13.54 7.05 -23.03
CA ILE A 61 -12.15 7.32 -22.62
C ILE A 61 -11.20 6.26 -23.19
N PHE A 62 -11.59 4.99 -23.13
CA PHE A 62 -10.83 3.89 -23.73
C PHE A 62 -10.69 4.07 -25.25
N TYR A 63 -11.79 4.36 -25.95
CA TYR A 63 -11.81 4.59 -27.39
C TYR A 63 -10.85 5.70 -27.81
N LEU A 64 -10.88 6.86 -27.14
CA LEU A 64 -9.98 7.97 -27.45
C LEU A 64 -8.50 7.59 -27.26
N ARG A 65 -8.19 6.83 -26.21
CA ARG A 65 -6.83 6.32 -25.97
C ARG A 65 -6.40 5.32 -27.05
N ALA A 66 -7.30 4.41 -27.44
CA ALA A 66 -7.05 3.41 -28.47
C ALA A 66 -6.81 4.07 -29.83
N SER A 67 -7.63 5.06 -30.21
CA SER A 67 -7.46 5.83 -31.45
C SER A 67 -6.12 6.57 -31.47
N SER A 68 -5.77 7.29 -30.39
CA SER A 68 -4.47 7.96 -30.30
C SER A 68 -3.28 6.98 -30.36
N LEU A 69 -3.43 5.79 -29.78
CA LEU A 69 -2.42 4.75 -29.86
C LEU A 69 -2.29 4.18 -31.28
N GLN A 70 -3.40 3.97 -31.98
CA GLN A 70 -3.41 3.49 -33.37
C GLN A 70 -2.64 4.44 -34.28
N ASP A 71 -2.93 5.74 -34.20
CA ASP A 71 -2.21 6.77 -34.96
C ASP A 71 -0.69 6.74 -34.72
N ARG A 72 -0.28 6.46 -33.47
CA ARG A 72 1.14 6.33 -33.11
C ARG A 72 1.76 5.06 -33.68
N ILE A 73 1.01 3.95 -33.69
CA ILE A 73 1.44 2.68 -34.28
C ILE A 73 1.65 2.86 -35.79
N ASP A 74 0.72 3.49 -36.48
CA ASP A 74 0.79 3.68 -37.94
C ASP A 74 2.01 4.52 -38.32
N ARG A 75 2.24 5.64 -37.61
CA ARG A 75 3.45 6.47 -37.81
C ARG A 75 4.73 5.72 -37.47
N LEU A 76 4.72 4.89 -36.43
CA LEU A 76 5.89 4.10 -36.05
C LEU A 76 6.19 3.02 -37.09
N ALA A 77 5.18 2.35 -37.63
CA ALA A 77 5.33 1.33 -38.67
C ALA A 77 6.02 1.88 -39.93
N VAL A 78 5.64 3.09 -40.36
CA VAL A 78 6.32 3.78 -41.48
C VAL A 78 7.78 4.06 -41.13
N LYS A 79 8.08 4.56 -39.92
CA LYS A 79 9.47 4.83 -39.52
C LYS A 79 10.31 3.55 -39.45
N VAL A 80 9.75 2.47 -38.92
CA VAL A 80 10.45 1.18 -38.79
C VAL A 80 10.75 0.57 -40.16
N THR A 81 9.81 0.67 -41.11
CA THR A 81 10.01 0.17 -42.48
C THR A 81 11.01 0.98 -43.29
N GLN A 82 11.22 2.26 -42.95
CA GLN A 82 12.19 3.15 -43.60
C GLN A 82 13.58 3.12 -42.96
N LEU A 83 13.78 2.40 -41.84
CA LEU A 83 15.09 2.27 -41.19
C LEU A 83 16.03 1.43 -42.05
N ASP A 84 17.19 1.99 -42.37
CA ASP A 84 18.29 1.29 -43.03
C ASP A 84 19.43 1.08 -42.03
N SER A 85 19.54 -0.15 -41.54
CA SER A 85 20.57 -0.55 -40.56
C SER A 85 21.99 -0.56 -41.13
N THR A 86 22.16 -0.46 -42.45
CA THR A 86 23.49 -0.37 -43.08
C THR A 86 24.08 1.03 -43.02
N VAL A 87 23.23 2.05 -42.84
CA VAL A 87 23.60 3.47 -42.78
C VAL A 87 23.58 4.01 -41.34
N GLU A 88 22.86 3.35 -40.42
CA GLU A 88 22.69 3.82 -39.04
C GLU A 88 23.94 3.58 -38.17
N GLU A 89 24.67 4.65 -37.86
CA GLU A 89 25.85 4.60 -36.98
C GLU A 89 25.49 4.74 -35.49
N VAL A 90 26.12 3.91 -34.65
CA VAL A 90 25.93 3.94 -33.18
C VAL A 90 26.87 4.98 -32.56
N SER A 91 26.32 6.08 -32.05
CA SER A 91 27.10 7.14 -31.39
C SER A 91 27.31 6.89 -29.91
N LEU A 92 28.57 6.82 -29.48
CA LEU A 92 28.95 6.77 -28.05
C LEU A 92 28.66 8.09 -27.32
N GLN A 93 28.45 9.19 -28.04
CA GLN A 93 28.09 10.48 -27.44
C GLN A 93 26.71 10.41 -26.78
N ASP A 94 25.80 9.58 -27.31
CA ASP A 94 24.46 9.43 -26.77
C ASP A 94 24.45 8.82 -25.36
N ILE A 95 25.46 8.00 -25.02
CA ILE A 95 25.60 7.38 -23.70
C ILE A 95 25.83 8.44 -22.62
N ASN A 96 26.61 9.48 -22.92
CA ASN A 96 26.98 10.51 -21.94
C ASN A 96 26.12 11.78 -22.04
N MET A 97 25.59 12.08 -23.23
CA MET A 97 24.93 13.36 -23.52
C MET A 97 23.40 13.25 -23.58
N ARG A 98 22.83 12.06 -23.76
CA ARG A 98 21.37 11.85 -23.71
C ARG A 98 20.95 11.18 -22.42
N LYS A 99 19.79 11.60 -21.92
CA LYS A 99 19.15 10.91 -20.79
C LYS A 99 18.63 9.55 -21.27
N ALA A 100 18.85 8.53 -20.45
CA ALA A 100 18.26 7.22 -20.68
C ALA A 100 16.73 7.29 -20.74
N PHE A 101 16.14 6.42 -21.56
CA PHE A 101 14.69 6.23 -21.62
C PHE A 101 14.13 5.87 -20.24
N LYS A 102 12.97 6.43 -19.90
CA LYS A 102 12.22 6.10 -18.70
C LYS A 102 10.77 5.79 -19.06
N SER A 103 10.28 4.66 -18.59
CA SER A 103 8.87 4.32 -18.65
C SER A 103 8.07 5.13 -17.62
N SER A 104 6.74 5.15 -17.79
CA SER A 104 5.85 5.72 -16.77
C SER A 104 5.93 4.94 -15.47
N THR A 105 5.99 5.66 -14.35
CA THR A 105 6.00 5.09 -12.98
C THR A 105 4.85 5.65 -12.14
N THR A 106 3.77 6.10 -12.77
CA THR A 106 2.57 6.62 -12.11
C THR A 106 1.92 5.52 -11.26
N GLN A 107 1.56 5.85 -10.02
CA GLN A 107 0.89 4.94 -9.10
C GLN A 107 -0.38 5.60 -8.57
N ASP A 108 -1.50 4.90 -8.71
CA ASP A 108 -2.77 5.38 -8.17
C ASP A 108 -2.79 5.23 -6.65
N GLN A 109 -3.14 6.31 -5.97
CA GLN A 109 -3.20 6.39 -4.50
C GLN A 109 -4.47 7.14 -4.10
N GLN A 110 -4.86 7.06 -2.82
CA GLN A 110 -6.05 7.77 -2.30
C GLN A 110 -7.36 7.39 -3.04
N VAL A 111 -7.51 6.10 -3.37
CA VAL A 111 -8.61 5.55 -4.20
C VAL A 111 -10.01 5.68 -3.57
N VAL A 112 -10.09 6.00 -2.27
CA VAL A 112 -11.34 6.21 -1.52
C VAL A 112 -11.54 7.67 -1.09
N SER A 113 -10.95 8.60 -1.84
CA SER A 113 -11.13 10.04 -1.61
C SER A 113 -12.55 10.50 -1.95
N LYS A 114 -12.93 11.70 -1.47
CA LYS A 114 -14.27 12.27 -1.74
C LYS A 114 -14.58 12.41 -3.24
N SER A 115 -13.55 12.58 -4.08
CA SER A 115 -13.69 12.69 -5.53
C SER A 115 -13.96 11.36 -6.23
N SER A 116 -13.59 10.23 -5.64
CA SER A 116 -13.88 8.90 -6.20
C SER A 116 -15.19 8.30 -5.71
N VAL A 117 -15.97 9.03 -4.90
CA VAL A 117 -17.27 8.59 -4.40
C VAL A 117 -18.27 8.55 -5.56
N PRO A 118 -18.90 7.39 -5.85
CA PRO A 118 -19.90 7.29 -6.90
C PRO A 118 -21.10 8.20 -6.66
N ASN A 119 -21.70 8.73 -7.73
CA ASN A 119 -22.86 9.62 -7.65
C ASN A 119 -24.00 9.07 -6.78
N PRO A 120 -24.41 7.79 -6.89
CA PRO A 120 -25.48 7.25 -6.04
C PRO A 120 -25.14 7.28 -4.54
N VAL A 121 -23.88 7.00 -4.19
CA VAL A 121 -23.42 7.05 -2.79
C VAL A 121 -23.41 8.49 -2.29
N LYS A 122 -23.06 9.44 -3.15
CA LYS A 122 -23.10 10.88 -2.84
C LYS A 122 -24.53 11.38 -2.65
N GLU A 123 -25.48 10.93 -3.46
CA GLU A 123 -26.92 11.22 -3.27
C GLU A 123 -27.39 10.72 -1.90
N MET A 124 -27.07 9.47 -1.54
CA MET A 124 -27.40 8.90 -0.22
C MET A 124 -26.74 9.67 0.92
N TYR A 125 -25.47 10.05 0.77
CA TYR A 125 -24.75 10.84 1.78
C TYR A 125 -25.41 12.19 2.02
N ASN A 126 -25.91 12.84 0.96
CA ASN A 126 -26.57 14.15 1.06
C ASN A 126 -27.94 14.11 1.72
N LEU A 127 -28.61 12.96 1.74
CA LEU A 127 -29.85 12.74 2.48
C LEU A 127 -29.62 12.55 3.98
N GLY A 128 -28.38 12.24 4.39
CA GLY A 128 -28.02 12.08 5.79
C GLY A 128 -27.99 13.39 6.56
N ASP A 129 -28.21 13.30 7.87
CA ASP A 129 -28.12 14.45 8.77
C ASP A 129 -26.70 15.02 8.77
N LYS A 130 -26.61 16.34 8.57
CA LYS A 130 -25.35 17.07 8.60
C LYS A 130 -24.90 17.26 10.05
N PRO A 131 -23.58 17.30 10.31
CA PRO A 131 -23.09 17.61 11.64
C PRO A 131 -23.56 19.01 12.07
N PRO A 132 -23.67 19.27 13.39
CA PRO A 132 -23.95 20.61 13.89
C PRO A 132 -22.95 21.63 13.31
N PRO A 133 -23.37 22.87 13.01
CA PRO A 133 -22.54 23.87 12.33
C PRO A 133 -21.50 24.49 13.28
N LEU A 134 -20.69 23.66 13.94
CA LEU A 134 -19.69 24.09 14.92
C LEU A 134 -18.60 24.95 14.32
N SER A 135 -18.39 24.90 12.99
CA SER A 135 -17.41 25.73 12.30
C SER A 135 -17.61 27.23 12.56
N ILE A 136 -18.83 27.69 12.86
CA ILE A 136 -19.14 29.08 13.25
C ILE A 136 -18.44 29.52 14.54
N LEU A 137 -18.07 28.58 15.41
CA LEU A 137 -17.39 28.83 16.67
C LEU A 137 -15.86 28.88 16.52
N SER A 138 -15.32 28.44 15.38
CA SER A 138 -13.86 28.40 15.15
C SER A 138 -13.16 29.76 15.32
N PRO A 139 -13.75 30.90 14.90
CA PRO A 139 -13.14 32.22 15.11
C PRO A 139 -12.98 32.62 16.59
N TYR A 140 -13.76 32.02 17.49
CA TYR A 140 -13.76 32.33 18.93
C TYR A 140 -12.83 31.41 19.74
N ARG A 141 -12.04 30.57 19.08
CA ARG A 141 -11.11 29.64 19.73
C ARG A 141 -9.70 30.20 19.81
N ASP A 142 -9.09 30.10 20.99
CA ASP A 142 -7.72 30.54 21.24
C ASP A 142 -6.66 29.65 20.58
N ASP A 143 -6.99 28.37 20.32
CA ASP A 143 -6.04 27.40 19.75
C ASP A 143 -5.96 27.41 18.22
N HIS A 144 -6.74 28.28 17.56
CA HIS A 144 -6.86 28.39 16.10
C HIS A 144 -7.20 27.06 15.39
N LYS A 145 -7.77 26.09 16.12
CA LYS A 145 -8.21 24.82 15.54
C LYS A 145 -9.64 24.93 15.07
N GLU A 146 -9.96 24.19 14.01
CA GLU A 146 -11.33 24.11 13.51
C GLU A 146 -12.23 23.42 14.53
N ALA A 147 -13.28 24.11 14.99
CA ALA A 147 -14.16 23.61 16.03
C ALA A 147 -14.86 22.30 15.63
N LEU A 148 -15.17 22.12 14.35
CA LEU A 148 -15.80 20.90 13.83
C LEU A 148 -14.92 19.66 14.01
N LYS A 149 -13.59 19.80 14.00
CA LYS A 149 -12.67 18.67 14.19
C LYS A 149 -12.75 18.03 15.57
N PHE A 150 -13.24 18.77 16.57
CA PHE A 150 -13.52 18.22 17.90
C PHE A 150 -14.77 17.33 17.93
N TYR A 151 -15.64 17.45 16.93
CA TYR A 151 -16.82 16.59 16.74
C TYR A 151 -16.55 15.47 15.73
N THR A 152 -15.95 15.80 14.59
CA THR A 152 -15.59 14.83 13.55
C THR A 152 -14.32 15.26 12.82
N ASP A 153 -13.33 14.38 12.78
CA ASP A 153 -12.07 14.60 12.07
C ASP A 153 -11.72 13.41 11.17
N PRO A 154 -12.00 13.49 9.85
CA PRO A 154 -11.63 12.45 8.91
C PRO A 154 -10.13 12.22 8.75
N SER A 155 -9.26 13.21 9.06
CA SER A 155 -7.80 13.03 8.92
C SER A 155 -7.16 12.33 10.11
N TYR A 156 -7.88 12.24 11.24
CA TYR A 156 -7.38 11.69 12.50
C TYR A 156 -6.65 10.35 12.36
N PHE A 157 -7.25 9.38 11.64
CA PHE A 157 -6.65 8.06 11.46
C PHE A 157 -5.32 8.11 10.72
N PHE A 158 -5.23 8.93 9.67
CA PHE A 158 -4.00 9.07 8.90
C PHE A 158 -2.93 9.81 9.70
N ASP A 159 -3.30 10.87 10.42
CA ASP A 159 -2.39 11.66 11.23
C ASP A 159 -1.77 10.81 12.35
N LEU A 160 -2.59 10.03 13.06
CA LEU A 160 -2.14 9.11 14.10
C LEU A 160 -1.25 8.00 13.53
N TRP A 161 -1.62 7.43 12.38
CA TRP A 161 -0.81 6.41 11.71
C TRP A 161 0.55 6.97 11.29
N LYS A 162 0.57 8.16 10.69
CA LYS A 162 1.79 8.84 10.25
C LYS A 162 2.74 9.10 11.42
N GLU A 163 2.21 9.62 12.53
CA GLU A 163 2.98 9.84 13.76
C GLU A 163 3.60 8.54 14.26
N LYS A 164 2.80 7.47 14.36
CA LYS A 164 3.28 6.15 14.77
C LYS A 164 4.41 5.63 13.86
N MET A 165 4.26 5.74 12.54
CA MET A 165 5.27 5.25 11.59
C MET A 165 6.59 6.03 11.68
N LEU A 166 6.54 7.34 11.92
CA LEU A 166 7.73 8.15 12.15
C LEU A 166 8.44 7.76 13.44
N GLN A 167 7.67 7.57 14.52
CA GLN A 167 8.19 7.13 15.82
C GLN A 167 8.86 5.75 15.71
N ASP A 168 8.17 4.76 15.12
CA ASP A 168 8.69 3.41 14.89
C ASP A 168 9.98 3.43 14.05
N THR A 169 10.07 4.34 13.08
CA THR A 169 11.26 4.53 12.23
C THR A 169 12.45 5.06 13.04
N GLU A 170 12.23 6.04 13.92
CA GLU A 170 13.29 6.55 14.80
C GLU A 170 13.75 5.52 15.81
N ASP A 171 12.83 4.79 16.43
CA ASP A 171 13.16 3.78 17.43
C ASP A 171 13.97 2.64 16.80
N LYS A 172 13.57 2.19 15.60
CA LYS A 172 14.32 1.20 14.82
C LYS A 172 15.71 1.71 14.43
N ARG A 173 15.88 3.02 14.18
CA ARG A 173 17.19 3.61 13.90
C ARG A 173 18.08 3.68 15.14
N LYS A 174 17.52 4.10 16.29
CA LYS A 174 18.23 4.17 17.57
C LYS A 174 18.67 2.77 18.03
N GLU A 175 17.80 1.78 17.90
CA GLU A 175 18.09 0.39 18.26
C GLU A 175 19.25 -0.18 17.42
N LYS A 176 19.25 0.05 16.10
CA LYS A 176 20.38 -0.33 15.24
C LYS A 176 21.71 0.32 15.65
N ARG A 177 21.69 1.58 16.12
CA ARG A 177 22.90 2.25 16.64
C ARG A 177 23.38 1.61 17.95
N LYS A 178 22.46 1.31 18.87
CA LYS A 178 22.78 0.62 20.14
C LYS A 178 23.41 -0.76 19.89
N GLN A 179 22.81 -1.56 19.00
CA GLN A 179 23.34 -2.88 18.63
C GLN A 179 24.73 -2.80 18.01
N LYS A 180 24.99 -1.82 17.12
CA LYS A 180 26.35 -1.59 16.58
C LYS A 180 27.35 -1.25 17.67
N VAL A 181 27.01 -0.34 18.60
CA VAL A 181 27.92 0.04 19.71
C VAL A 181 28.22 -1.16 20.61
N VAL A 182 27.21 -1.99 20.92
CA VAL A 182 27.40 -3.22 21.69
C VAL A 182 28.29 -4.21 20.94
N GLN A 183 28.09 -4.37 19.64
CA GLN A 183 28.90 -5.24 18.78
C GLN A 183 30.36 -4.75 18.70
N ASP A 184 30.57 -3.45 18.53
CA ASP A 184 31.90 -2.83 18.48
C ASP A 184 32.63 -2.99 19.82
N ARG A 185 31.94 -2.77 20.96
CA ARG A 185 32.50 -3.00 22.30
C ARG A 185 32.90 -4.47 22.52
N LYS A 186 32.04 -5.42 22.18
CA LYS A 186 32.36 -6.86 22.23
C LYS A 186 33.55 -7.20 21.33
N SER A 187 33.64 -6.60 20.15
CA SER A 187 34.76 -6.82 19.23
C SER A 187 36.09 -6.29 19.77
N ASN A 188 36.08 -5.13 20.43
CA ASN A 188 37.26 -4.55 21.05
C ASN A 188 37.69 -5.33 22.30
N GLN A 189 36.75 -5.78 23.12
CA GLN A 189 37.04 -6.63 24.28
C GLN A 189 37.67 -7.98 23.85
N ASN A 190 37.15 -8.61 22.80
CA ASN A 190 37.74 -9.83 22.26
C ASN A 190 39.14 -9.61 21.65
N LYS A 191 39.45 -8.41 21.13
CA LYS A 191 40.80 -8.07 20.65
C LYS A 191 41.78 -7.87 21.78
N SER A 192 41.39 -7.21 22.87
CA SER A 192 42.25 -7.02 24.04
C SER A 192 42.56 -8.36 24.71
N THR A 193 41.56 -9.24 24.90
CA THR A 193 41.78 -10.58 25.47
C THR A 193 42.74 -11.42 24.61
N LYS A 194 42.60 -11.39 23.27
CA LYS A 194 43.54 -12.08 22.37
C LYS A 194 44.97 -11.51 22.41
N GLN A 195 45.12 -10.19 22.56
CA GLN A 195 46.45 -9.59 22.72
C GLN A 195 47.09 -10.00 24.05
N GLU A 196 46.31 -10.11 25.11
CA GLU A 196 46.79 -10.50 26.43
C GLU A 196 47.16 -11.99 26.51
N GLU A 197 46.38 -12.88 25.87
CA GLU A 197 46.76 -14.28 25.65
C GLU A 197 48.06 -14.40 24.84
N GLN A 198 48.21 -13.62 23.76
CA GLN A 198 49.47 -13.60 22.99
C GLN A 198 50.66 -13.12 23.83
N ARG A 199 50.47 -12.15 24.73
CA ARG A 199 51.54 -11.67 25.62
C ARG A 199 51.90 -12.72 26.68
N ARG A 200 50.93 -13.46 27.23
CA ARG A 200 51.20 -14.58 28.17
C ARG A 200 51.96 -15.73 27.51
N CYS A 201 51.76 -15.99 26.21
CA CYS A 201 52.51 -17.02 25.48
C CYS A 201 53.95 -16.63 25.13
N VAL A 202 54.38 -15.38 25.36
CA VAL A 202 55.75 -14.92 25.06
C VAL A 202 56.70 -15.07 26.26
N ASP A 203 56.17 -15.30 27.48
CA ASP A 203 56.96 -15.41 28.72
C ASP A 203 57.32 -16.85 29.11
N GLY A 204 57.03 -17.83 28.24
CA GLY A 204 57.49 -19.21 28.36
C GLY A 204 58.48 -19.51 27.26
N THR A 205 59.75 -19.72 27.63
CA THR A 205 60.81 -20.26 26.76
C THR A 205 60.29 -21.40 25.89
N LEU A 206 60.36 -21.27 24.55
CA LEU A 206 60.78 -22.31 23.59
C LEU A 206 60.69 -21.82 22.11
N GLN A 207 61.82 -22.02 21.42
CA GLN A 207 62.10 -22.11 19.97
C GLN A 207 61.45 -21.13 18.97
N ARG A 208 62.32 -20.42 18.22
CA ARG A 208 61.99 -19.68 17.00
C ARG A 208 61.46 -20.64 15.93
N GLU A 209 60.14 -20.65 15.73
CA GLU A 209 59.56 -21.15 14.48
C GLU A 209 59.54 -20.06 13.39
N VAL A 210 59.90 -20.48 12.19
CA VAL A 210 59.91 -19.68 10.96
C VAL A 210 58.52 -19.09 10.71
N LYS A 211 58.46 -17.76 10.63
CA LYS A 211 57.23 -16.98 10.43
C LYS A 211 56.62 -17.29 9.07
N LYS A 212 55.70 -18.26 9.00
CA LYS A 212 54.91 -18.55 7.78
C LYS A 212 54.14 -17.29 7.41
N VAL A 213 54.46 -16.71 6.25
CA VAL A 213 53.74 -15.59 5.66
C VAL A 213 52.27 -16.00 5.51
N ARG A 214 51.36 -15.30 6.21
CA ARG A 214 49.92 -15.58 6.10
C ARG A 214 49.47 -15.22 4.68
N LYS A 215 49.01 -16.23 3.94
CA LYS A 215 48.38 -16.06 2.63
C LYS A 215 47.24 -15.04 2.75
N ALA A 216 47.25 -14.01 1.91
CA ALA A 216 46.22 -12.97 1.93
C ALA A 216 44.83 -13.63 1.79
N ARG A 217 43.94 -13.35 2.76
CA ARG A 217 42.59 -13.90 2.77
C ARG A 217 41.83 -13.34 1.56
N ASN A 218 41.47 -14.22 0.63
CA ASN A 218 40.70 -13.86 -0.54
C ASN A 218 39.25 -13.56 -0.12
N ARG A 219 38.88 -12.27 -0.12
CA ARG A 219 37.53 -11.79 0.25
C ARG A 219 36.57 -11.70 -0.93
N ARG A 220 36.93 -12.20 -2.12
CA ARG A 220 36.10 -12.07 -3.33
C ARG A 220 34.70 -12.64 -3.16
N GLN A 221 34.56 -13.74 -2.41
CA GLN A 221 33.25 -14.33 -2.12
C GLN A 221 32.39 -13.45 -1.19
N GLU A 222 33.00 -12.80 -0.20
CA GLU A 222 32.31 -11.86 0.70
C GLU A 222 31.82 -10.63 -0.06
N TRP A 223 32.65 -10.09 -0.95
CA TRP A 223 32.27 -8.96 -1.82
C TRP A 223 31.18 -9.32 -2.82
N ASN A 224 31.26 -10.50 -3.45
CA ASN A 224 30.21 -11.00 -4.33
C ASN A 224 28.88 -11.14 -3.57
N MET A 225 28.89 -11.69 -2.35
CA MET A 225 27.69 -11.80 -1.52
C MET A 225 27.10 -10.42 -1.16
N LEU A 226 27.95 -9.44 -0.85
CA LEU A 226 27.54 -8.07 -0.54
C LEU A 226 27.00 -7.29 -1.75
N ALA A 227 27.32 -7.73 -2.97
CA ALA A 227 26.78 -7.15 -4.20
C ALA A 227 25.34 -7.62 -4.51
N LEU A 228 24.89 -8.74 -3.93
CA LEU A 228 23.47 -9.13 -4.02
C LEU A 228 22.60 -8.23 -3.14
N ASP A 229 21.42 -7.91 -3.65
CA ASP A 229 20.39 -7.19 -2.91
C ASP A 229 19.96 -7.98 -1.67
N LYS A 230 19.53 -7.27 -0.61
CA LYS A 230 19.37 -7.85 0.73
C LYS A 230 18.41 -9.04 0.79
N GLU A 231 17.44 -9.09 -0.10
CA GLU A 231 16.40 -10.11 -0.15
C GLU A 231 16.85 -11.40 -0.84
N LEU A 232 18.00 -11.39 -1.54
CA LEU A 232 18.50 -12.52 -2.34
C LEU A 232 19.71 -13.24 -1.72
N ARG A 233 20.12 -12.88 -0.49
CA ARG A 233 21.27 -13.53 0.17
C ARG A 233 20.85 -14.82 0.91
N PRO A 234 21.59 -15.94 0.75
CA PRO A 234 21.31 -17.18 1.47
C PRO A 234 21.49 -17.02 2.99
N ASP A 235 20.43 -17.32 3.76
CA ASP A 235 20.39 -17.13 5.21
C ASP A 235 21.25 -18.19 5.96
N HIS A 236 22.22 -17.77 6.77
CA HIS A 236 23.17 -18.66 7.47
C HIS A 236 22.64 -19.23 8.80
N ARG A 237 21.32 -19.30 9.00
CA ARG A 237 20.71 -19.65 10.29
C ARG A 237 20.75 -21.15 10.67
N HIS A 238 21.46 -22.02 9.94
CA HIS A 238 21.28 -23.47 10.09
C HIS A 238 22.51 -24.30 10.49
N THR A 239 23.61 -23.71 10.97
CA THR A 239 24.84 -24.50 11.24
C THR A 239 25.37 -24.51 12.68
N ILE A 240 24.63 -24.05 13.70
CA ILE A 240 25.14 -24.02 15.11
C ILE A 240 24.41 -24.98 16.08
N HIS A 241 23.41 -25.76 15.65
CA HIS A 241 22.74 -26.75 16.53
C HIS A 241 23.00 -28.21 16.11
N ARG A 242 24.26 -28.64 16.09
CA ARG A 242 24.65 -30.06 16.17
C ARG A 242 25.91 -30.15 17.03
N ASP A 243 25.74 -30.18 18.34
CA ASP A 243 26.56 -30.95 19.30
C ASP A 243 26.29 -30.49 20.74
N ARG A 244 25.28 -31.11 21.35
CA ARG A 244 25.28 -31.46 22.78
C ARG A 244 24.19 -32.48 23.02
N GLY A 245 24.60 -33.72 23.24
CA GLY A 245 23.71 -34.82 23.60
C GLY A 245 23.54 -34.96 25.12
N ALA A 246 22.52 -35.77 25.43
CA ALA A 246 22.26 -36.55 26.64
C ALA A 246 21.35 -35.95 27.74
N SER A 247 20.12 -36.48 27.72
CA SER A 247 19.39 -37.13 28.84
C SER A 247 18.52 -36.29 29.79
N SER A 248 17.19 -36.43 29.66
CA SER A 248 16.36 -37.12 30.66
C SER A 248 14.90 -37.26 30.19
N GLU A 249 14.29 -38.37 30.59
CA GLU A 249 12.92 -38.83 30.31
C GLU A 249 11.84 -37.91 30.87
N SER A 250 10.70 -37.81 30.19
CA SER A 250 9.33 -37.97 30.73
C SER A 250 8.30 -37.36 29.78
N SER A 251 7.64 -38.23 29.03
CA SER A 251 6.46 -37.96 28.23
C SER A 251 5.22 -37.96 29.11
N VAL A 252 4.50 -36.84 29.17
CA VAL A 252 3.08 -36.77 29.57
C VAL A 252 2.37 -35.67 28.78
N SER A 253 1.49 -36.07 27.86
CA SER A 253 0.36 -35.22 27.42
C SER A 253 -0.67 -35.12 28.55
N PRO A 254 -1.45 -34.04 28.59
CA PRO A 254 -2.87 -34.27 28.35
C PRO A 254 -3.56 -33.20 27.49
N GLU A 255 -4.64 -33.68 26.86
CA GLU A 255 -5.70 -32.95 26.17
C GLU A 255 -6.49 -31.94 27.04
N ASN A 256 -7.30 -31.16 26.32
CA ASN A 256 -8.41 -30.28 26.71
C ASN A 256 -7.99 -28.84 27.09
N ARG A 257 -8.51 -27.81 26.42
CA ARG A 257 -9.95 -27.51 26.27
C ARG A 257 -10.22 -26.59 25.08
#